data_AF-A0A9E6ASX9-F1
#
_entry.id   AF-A0A9E6ASX9-F1
#
_cell.length_a   1.000
_cell.length_b   1.000
_cell.length_c   1.000
_cell.angle_alpha   90.00
_cell.angle_beta   90.00
_cell.angle_gamma   90.00
#
_symmetry.space_group_name_H-M   'P 1'
#
loop_
_entity.id
_entity.type
_entity.pdbx_description
1 polymer ?
#
loop_
_entity_poly.entity_id
_entity_poly.type
_entity_poly.pdbx_seq_one_letter_code
_entity_poly.pdbx_strand_id
1 'polypeptide(L)'
;MAFGAELNFVAGTDVMSDTAAKMQTTVDDMNVAKAAMLAEKDAFINAGIATFMNKTPVIIGAGGVGDVNEFHDLNTYRTPGIYHQNANVNCTVENNYPSKWAGVLIVEVSSAGYVYHTYSPRYTSQKIYRTSGGGGVFDVWQKIIQGQDLAASLPNLLPNSGRFCKDTADYFYLADEATDFLASNMSVYNGATVAQHSQFVHGADIATNDSENKKQETLDLQAKIGRTQHGIEFNILEVTAGAGTTSPYGNGYRAFMLTSSSIQVPEHITLIWYLKMVDGNSQMASSNLVFDDDVFSDPNRILTPADGWVLCKQEFSYPNNYGAGFSHYLEPGKKALIALPSLLSGHHANLPANTGMIISQK
;
A
#
# COMPACT_ATOMS: atom_id res chain seq x y z
N MET A 1 94.62 -25.79 66.25
CA MET A 1 94.46 -26.01 64.79
C MET A 1 93.21 -25.26 64.37
N ALA A 2 93.37 -24.10 63.74
CA ALA A 2 92.27 -23.27 63.28
C ALA A 2 92.14 -23.43 61.77
N PHE A 3 90.97 -23.88 61.30
CA PHE A 3 90.61 -23.84 59.88
C PHE A 3 89.80 -22.57 59.63
N GLY A 4 90.40 -21.59 58.97
CA GLY A 4 89.71 -20.46 58.37
C GLY A 4 89.41 -20.79 56.91
N ALA A 5 88.13 -20.85 56.55
CA ALA A 5 87.69 -20.94 55.17
C ALA A 5 87.23 -19.54 54.72
N GLU A 6 87.98 -18.92 53.82
CA GLU A 6 87.55 -17.72 53.12
C GLU A 6 86.54 -18.12 52.03
N LEU A 7 85.29 -17.69 52.21
CA LEU A 7 84.23 -17.77 51.21
C LEU A 7 84.44 -16.65 50.18
N ASN A 8 85.03 -16.98 49.03
CA ASN A 8 85.09 -16.10 47.87
C ASN A 8 83.69 -16.00 47.24
N PHE A 9 82.96 -14.93 47.58
CA PHE A 9 81.74 -14.56 46.88
C PHE A 9 82.13 -13.92 45.53
N VAL A 10 82.08 -14.70 44.45
CA VAL A 10 82.20 -14.16 43.08
C VAL A 10 80.97 -13.28 42.84
N ALA A 11 81.19 -11.97 42.70
CA ALA A 11 80.13 -10.99 42.51
C ALA A 11 79.30 -11.33 41.26
N GLY A 12 78.00 -11.57 41.45
CA GLY A 12 77.04 -12.01 40.40
C GLY A 12 76.66 -10.96 39.35
N THR A 13 77.57 -10.04 39.00
CA THR A 13 77.33 -8.99 37.99
C THR A 13 77.36 -9.51 36.56
N ASP A 14 78.15 -10.55 36.26
CA ASP A 14 78.30 -11.09 34.89
C ASP A 14 77.07 -11.87 34.42
N VAL A 15 76.33 -12.51 35.33
CA VAL A 15 75.15 -13.31 34.97
C VAL A 15 73.99 -12.40 34.52
N MET A 16 73.89 -11.20 35.09
CA MET A 16 72.84 -10.23 34.77
C MET A 16 73.08 -9.53 33.42
N SER A 17 74.33 -9.23 33.06
CA SER A 17 74.67 -8.65 31.75
C SER A 17 74.40 -9.63 30.60
N ASP A 18 74.74 -10.90 30.78
CA ASP A 18 74.45 -11.95 29.80
C ASP A 18 72.96 -12.17 29.61
N THR A 19 72.19 -12.07 30.71
CA THR A 19 70.73 -12.20 30.66
C THR A 19 70.11 -11.02 29.92
N ALA A 20 70.56 -9.78 30.20
CA ALA A 20 70.10 -8.59 29.52
C ALA A 20 70.41 -8.62 28.01
N ALA A 21 71.61 -9.07 27.63
CA ALA A 21 71.98 -9.21 26.21
C ALA A 21 71.07 -10.21 25.49
N LYS A 22 70.80 -11.38 26.09
CA LYS A 22 69.88 -12.38 25.52
C LYS A 22 68.46 -11.87 25.38
N MET A 23 67.97 -11.11 26.37
CA MET A 23 66.66 -10.47 26.30
C MET A 23 66.58 -9.44 25.16
N GLN A 24 67.62 -8.62 24.99
CA GLN A 24 67.66 -7.66 23.90
C GLN A 24 67.65 -8.35 22.54
N THR A 25 68.46 -9.40 22.35
CA THR A 25 68.43 -10.21 21.12
C THR A 25 67.04 -10.79 20.85
N THR A 26 66.36 -11.30 21.87
CA THR A 26 65.00 -11.84 21.71
C THR A 26 64.00 -10.77 21.27
N VAL A 27 64.10 -9.56 21.83
CA VAL A 27 63.24 -8.42 21.43
C VAL A 27 63.52 -8.02 19.98
N ASP A 28 64.79 -7.99 19.58
CA ASP A 28 65.17 -7.66 18.21
C ASP A 28 64.64 -8.69 17.21
N ASP A 29 64.77 -9.98 17.53
CA ASP A 29 64.22 -11.09 16.72
C ASP A 29 62.70 -11.01 16.59
N MET A 30 62.00 -10.69 17.69
CA MET A 30 60.54 -10.49 17.68
C MET A 30 60.12 -9.30 16.80
N ASN A 31 60.88 -8.21 16.83
CA ASN A 31 60.62 -7.04 16.00
C ASN A 31 60.83 -7.33 14.51
N VAL A 32 61.87 -8.10 14.17
CA VAL A 32 62.11 -8.57 12.80
C VAL A 32 60.98 -9.49 12.32
N ALA A 33 60.56 -10.46 13.14
CA ALA A 33 59.44 -11.34 12.80
C ALA A 33 58.13 -10.57 12.60
N LYS A 34 57.83 -9.60 13.47
CA LYS A 34 56.66 -8.73 13.33
C LYS A 34 56.69 -7.94 12.01
N ALA A 35 57.83 -7.37 11.64
CA ALA A 35 57.98 -6.64 10.38
C ALA A 35 57.74 -7.54 9.15
N ALA A 36 58.28 -8.77 9.18
CA ALA A 36 58.05 -9.75 8.11
C ALA A 36 56.57 -10.14 7.98
N MET A 37 55.88 -10.40 9.10
CA MET A 37 54.44 -10.70 9.09
C MET A 37 53.59 -9.54 8.57
N LEU A 38 53.93 -8.29 8.91
CA LEU A 38 53.24 -7.12 8.37
C LEU A 38 53.45 -7.00 6.84
N ALA A 39 54.67 -7.21 6.36
CA ALA A 39 54.98 -7.18 4.94
C ALA A 39 54.21 -8.29 4.16
N GLU A 40 54.11 -9.49 4.71
CA GLU A 40 53.33 -10.58 4.12
C GLU A 40 51.83 -10.27 4.09
N LYS A 41 51.29 -9.71 5.19
CA LYS A 41 49.89 -9.26 5.26
C LYS A 41 49.60 -8.20 4.20
N ASP A 42 50.47 -7.21 4.05
CA ASP A 42 50.30 -6.13 3.09
C ASP A 42 50.43 -6.64 1.64
N ALA A 43 51.34 -7.59 1.39
CA ALA A 43 51.44 -8.27 0.10
C ALA A 43 50.16 -9.05 -0.24
N PHE A 44 49.60 -9.79 0.72
CA PHE A 44 48.35 -10.53 0.55
C PHE A 44 47.16 -9.59 0.28
N ILE A 45 47.04 -8.51 1.05
CA ILE A 45 45.99 -7.49 0.85
C ILE A 45 46.13 -6.84 -0.53
N ASN A 46 47.34 -6.42 -0.91
CA ASN A 46 47.57 -5.77 -2.20
C ASN A 46 47.34 -6.72 -3.38
N ALA A 47 47.73 -8.00 -3.26
CA ALA A 47 47.42 -9.02 -4.27
C ALA A 47 45.91 -9.27 -4.38
N GLY A 48 45.20 -9.33 -3.26
CA GLY A 48 43.74 -9.48 -3.22
C GLY A 48 43.02 -8.27 -3.84
N ILE A 49 43.41 -7.06 -3.46
CA ILE A 49 42.87 -5.80 -4.01
C ILE A 49 43.16 -5.71 -5.51
N ALA A 50 44.39 -5.99 -5.96
CA ALA A 50 44.73 -5.98 -7.38
C ALA A 50 43.88 -7.00 -8.17
N THR A 51 43.66 -8.19 -7.61
CA THR A 51 42.82 -9.21 -8.26
C THR A 51 41.35 -8.79 -8.33
N PHE A 52 40.85 -8.11 -7.29
CA PHE A 52 39.46 -7.67 -7.20
C PHE A 52 39.17 -6.41 -8.03
N MET A 53 40.07 -5.41 -7.97
CA MET A 53 39.90 -4.09 -8.61
C MET A 53 40.32 -4.07 -10.08
N ASN A 54 41.14 -5.01 -10.54
CA ASN A 54 41.59 -5.05 -11.94
C ASN A 54 40.61 -5.78 -12.88
N LYS A 55 39.40 -6.07 -12.41
CA LYS A 55 38.27 -6.41 -13.29
C LYS A 55 37.69 -5.14 -13.89
N THR A 56 38.48 -4.48 -14.75
CA THR A 56 37.95 -3.50 -15.69
C THR A 56 36.78 -4.17 -16.42
N PRO A 57 35.60 -3.53 -16.52
CA PRO A 57 34.48 -4.11 -17.25
C PRO A 57 34.94 -4.55 -18.63
N VAL A 58 34.73 -5.83 -18.96
CA VAL A 58 35.02 -6.34 -20.29
C VAL A 58 33.98 -5.72 -21.20
N ILE A 59 34.37 -4.72 -21.98
CA ILE A 59 33.48 -4.15 -22.98
C ILE A 59 33.10 -5.29 -23.94
N ILE A 60 31.80 -5.57 -24.07
CA ILE A 60 31.31 -6.45 -25.13
C ILE A 60 31.65 -5.73 -26.44
N GLY A 61 32.62 -6.29 -27.19
CA GLY A 61 33.11 -5.70 -28.44
C GLY A 61 34.43 -4.92 -28.36
N ALA A 62 35.20 -4.92 -27.24
CA ALA A 62 36.55 -4.32 -27.24
C ALA A 62 37.67 -5.29 -27.62
N GLY A 63 37.34 -6.36 -28.36
CA GLY A 63 38.30 -7.19 -29.06
C GLY A 63 38.66 -6.56 -30.41
N GLY A 64 39.38 -5.43 -30.39
CA GLY A 64 39.93 -4.82 -31.60
C GLY A 64 39.10 -3.66 -32.16
N VAL A 65 39.81 -2.69 -32.71
CA VAL A 65 39.30 -1.56 -33.48
C VAL A 65 38.51 -2.10 -34.67
N GLY A 66 37.19 -2.29 -34.51
CA GLY A 66 36.34 -2.91 -35.52
C GLY A 66 34.84 -2.99 -35.20
N ASP A 67 34.44 -3.59 -34.08
CA ASP A 67 33.06 -4.08 -33.96
C ASP A 67 32.24 -3.50 -32.81
N VAL A 68 31.86 -2.24 -32.98
CA VAL A 68 30.71 -1.65 -32.26
C VAL A 68 29.35 -2.18 -32.81
N ASN A 69 29.39 -3.09 -33.78
CA ASN A 69 28.26 -3.55 -34.61
C ASN A 69 27.96 -5.06 -34.51
N GLU A 70 28.62 -5.83 -33.64
CA GLU A 70 28.36 -7.26 -33.56
C GLU A 70 27.13 -7.59 -32.69
N PHE A 71 26.25 -8.41 -33.26
CA PHE A 71 25.09 -9.00 -32.61
C PHE A 71 25.54 -10.12 -31.66
N HIS A 72 25.71 -9.80 -30.37
CA HIS A 72 26.14 -10.76 -29.36
C HIS A 72 24.97 -11.38 -28.63
N ASP A 73 24.79 -12.70 -28.78
CA ASP A 73 23.80 -13.47 -28.01
C ASP A 73 24.20 -13.56 -26.53
N LEU A 74 23.36 -12.99 -25.64
CA LEU A 74 23.60 -13.01 -24.20
C LEU A 74 23.70 -14.42 -23.61
N ASN A 75 23.11 -15.44 -24.24
CA ASN A 75 23.19 -16.83 -23.76
C ASN A 75 24.62 -17.42 -23.80
N THR A 76 25.51 -16.81 -24.59
CA THR A 76 26.92 -17.26 -24.71
C THR A 76 27.80 -16.76 -23.55
N TYR A 77 27.35 -15.75 -22.80
CA TYR A 77 28.09 -15.15 -21.70
C TYR A 77 27.92 -15.94 -20.40
N ARG A 78 28.82 -16.90 -20.18
CA ARG A 78 28.79 -17.78 -19.00
C ARG A 78 29.94 -17.58 -18.02
N THR A 79 30.93 -16.76 -18.38
CA THR A 79 32.07 -16.50 -17.51
C THR A 79 31.72 -15.36 -16.55
N PRO A 80 32.01 -15.48 -15.24
CA PRO A 80 31.75 -14.40 -14.30
C PRO A 80 32.46 -13.10 -14.70
N GLY A 81 31.71 -12.00 -14.78
CA GLY A 81 32.24 -10.73 -15.26
C GLY A 81 31.21 -9.62 -15.40
N ILE A 82 31.70 -8.41 -15.66
CA ILE A 82 30.88 -7.24 -16.00
C ILE A 82 31.10 -6.94 -17.46
N TYR A 83 30.01 -6.85 -18.20
CA TYR A 83 29.97 -6.75 -19.64
C TYR A 83 29.15 -5.54 -20.07
N HIS A 84 29.62 -4.79 -21.06
CA HIS A 84 28.97 -3.54 -21.48
C HIS A 84 28.55 -3.57 -22.95
N GLN A 85 27.26 -3.40 -23.24
CA GLN A 85 26.70 -3.20 -24.59
C GLN A 85 26.55 -1.70 -24.85
N ASN A 86 27.11 -1.19 -25.96
CA ASN A 86 27.16 0.23 -26.27
C ASN A 86 26.06 0.72 -27.23
N ALA A 87 25.47 -0.17 -28.02
CA ALA A 87 24.56 0.19 -29.10
C ALA A 87 23.18 -0.47 -28.94
N ASN A 88 22.12 0.35 -28.97
CA ASN A 88 20.74 -0.13 -28.86
C ASN A 88 20.35 -1.08 -30.00
N VAL A 89 20.92 -0.88 -31.20
CA VAL A 89 20.65 -1.70 -32.39
C VAL A 89 21.01 -3.18 -32.20
N ASN A 90 21.97 -3.48 -31.32
CA ASN A 90 22.40 -4.85 -31.03
C ASN A 90 21.56 -5.52 -29.93
N CYS A 91 20.72 -4.74 -29.23
CA CYS A 91 19.91 -5.19 -28.10
C CYS A 91 18.56 -5.76 -28.59
N THR A 92 18.61 -6.89 -29.30
CA THR A 92 17.42 -7.51 -29.89
C THR A 92 16.96 -8.73 -29.10
N VAL A 93 15.70 -9.14 -29.30
CA VAL A 93 15.14 -10.34 -28.66
C VAL A 93 15.85 -11.60 -29.17
N GLU A 94 16.22 -11.62 -30.46
CA GLU A 94 16.97 -12.70 -31.12
C GLU A 94 18.35 -12.91 -30.47
N ASN A 95 18.94 -11.85 -29.91
CA ASN A 95 20.19 -11.89 -29.16
C ASN A 95 19.98 -12.06 -27.65
N ASN A 96 18.78 -12.44 -27.22
CA ASN A 96 18.41 -12.69 -25.83
C ASN A 96 18.52 -11.48 -24.89
N TYR A 97 18.40 -10.24 -25.41
CA TYR A 97 18.34 -9.05 -24.56
C TYR A 97 16.95 -8.87 -23.94
N PRO A 98 16.85 -8.48 -22.66
CA PRO A 98 15.57 -8.19 -22.01
C PRO A 98 14.98 -6.82 -22.36
N SER A 99 15.75 -5.98 -23.06
CA SER A 99 15.40 -4.60 -23.36
C SER A 99 16.07 -4.16 -24.66
N LYS A 100 15.40 -3.28 -25.42
CA LYS A 100 15.96 -2.65 -26.63
C LYS A 100 17.06 -1.61 -26.35
N TRP A 101 17.35 -1.36 -25.08
CA TRP A 101 18.31 -0.34 -24.65
C TRP A 101 19.64 -0.98 -24.28
N ALA A 102 20.72 -0.39 -24.79
CA ALA A 102 22.10 -0.68 -24.41
C ALA A 102 22.29 -0.53 -22.89
N GLY A 103 23.25 -1.23 -22.32
CA GLY A 103 23.35 -1.37 -20.87
C GLY A 103 24.49 -2.28 -20.42
N VAL A 104 24.42 -2.64 -19.15
CA VAL A 104 25.43 -3.47 -18.48
C VAL A 104 24.83 -4.83 -18.14
N LEU A 105 25.53 -5.90 -18.51
CA LEU A 105 25.28 -7.26 -18.06
C LEU A 105 26.30 -7.62 -16.98
N ILE A 106 25.83 -8.11 -15.85
CA ILE A 106 26.64 -8.76 -14.83
C ILE A 106 26.36 -10.26 -14.92
N VAL A 107 27.43 -11.05 -15.01
CA VAL A 107 27.38 -12.51 -15.02
C VAL A 107 28.03 -13.02 -13.75
N GLU A 108 27.31 -13.86 -13.03
CA GLU A 108 27.80 -14.55 -11.84
C GLU A 108 27.58 -16.06 -12.03
N VAL A 109 28.42 -16.88 -11.40
CA VAL A 109 28.30 -18.34 -11.47
C VAL A 109 28.37 -18.91 -10.06
N SER A 110 27.38 -19.71 -9.68
CA SER A 110 27.40 -20.42 -8.38
C SER A 110 28.43 -21.54 -8.38
N SER A 111 28.77 -22.04 -7.18
CA SER A 111 29.59 -23.25 -7.03
C SER A 111 28.98 -24.49 -7.69
N ALA A 112 27.66 -24.52 -7.89
CA ALA A 112 26.94 -25.57 -8.59
C ALA A 112 26.91 -25.39 -10.13
N GLY A 113 27.52 -24.32 -10.66
CA GLY A 113 27.59 -24.05 -12.10
C GLY A 113 26.37 -23.31 -12.68
N TYR A 114 25.44 -22.84 -11.85
CA TYR A 114 24.33 -21.99 -12.33
C TYR A 114 24.84 -20.61 -12.68
N VAL A 115 24.46 -20.11 -13.87
CA VAL A 115 24.80 -18.78 -14.37
C VAL A 115 23.66 -17.82 -14.05
N TYR A 116 23.95 -16.74 -13.33
CA TYR A 116 23.03 -15.65 -13.04
C TYR A 116 23.38 -14.47 -13.92
N HIS A 117 22.38 -13.93 -14.61
CA HIS A 117 22.50 -12.71 -15.39
C HIS A 117 21.70 -11.61 -14.74
N THR A 118 22.32 -10.44 -14.56
CA THR A 118 21.63 -9.20 -14.20
C THR A 118 21.93 -8.14 -15.25
N TYR A 119 20.90 -7.64 -15.92
CA TYR A 119 20.99 -6.60 -16.93
C TYR A 119 20.44 -5.27 -16.41
N SER A 120 21.18 -4.20 -16.69
CA SER A 120 20.88 -2.81 -16.30
C SER A 120 20.88 -1.92 -17.54
N PRO A 121 19.72 -1.59 -18.11
CA PRO A 121 19.64 -0.69 -19.27
C PRO A 121 20.11 0.73 -18.92
N ARG A 122 20.81 1.40 -19.84
CA ARG A 122 21.49 2.71 -19.61
C ARG A 122 20.55 3.86 -19.23
N TYR A 123 19.31 3.85 -19.72
CA TYR A 123 18.36 4.95 -19.56
C TYR A 123 17.19 4.62 -18.64
N THR A 124 17.31 3.54 -17.86
CA THR A 124 16.29 3.15 -16.92
C THR A 124 16.94 2.84 -15.58
N SER A 125 16.20 3.01 -14.49
CA SER A 125 16.64 2.49 -13.20
C SER A 125 16.39 0.98 -13.07
N GLN A 126 15.77 0.34 -14.07
CA GLN A 126 15.31 -1.04 -14.01
C GLN A 126 16.48 -2.02 -13.86
N LYS A 127 16.23 -3.07 -13.09
CA LYS A 127 17.11 -4.24 -13.00
C LYS A 127 16.32 -5.45 -13.47
N ILE A 128 16.88 -6.18 -14.42
CA ILE A 128 16.23 -7.35 -15.03
C ILE A 128 17.20 -8.52 -14.86
N TYR A 129 16.72 -9.66 -14.40
CA TYR A 129 17.56 -10.80 -14.08
C TYR A 129 17.00 -12.10 -14.65
N ARG A 130 17.86 -13.10 -14.79
CA ARG A 130 17.47 -14.49 -15.08
C ARG A 130 18.57 -15.42 -14.57
N THR A 131 18.24 -16.69 -14.46
CA THR A 131 19.19 -17.75 -14.10
C THR A 131 19.21 -18.83 -15.17
N SER A 132 20.32 -19.55 -15.30
CA SER A 132 20.31 -20.83 -15.97
C SER A 132 19.90 -21.91 -14.99
N GLY A 133 18.90 -22.72 -15.33
CA GLY A 133 18.53 -23.90 -14.56
C GLY A 133 19.56 -25.04 -14.67
N GLY A 134 19.25 -26.19 -14.06
CA GLY A 134 20.03 -27.41 -14.23
C GLY A 134 20.00 -27.86 -15.69
N GLY A 135 21.18 -28.00 -16.31
CA GLY A 135 21.31 -28.28 -17.76
C GLY A 135 21.69 -27.08 -18.61
N GLY A 136 21.86 -25.90 -18.00
CA GLY A 136 22.42 -24.72 -18.64
C GLY A 136 21.43 -23.90 -19.48
N VAL A 137 20.15 -24.29 -19.56
CA VAL A 137 19.11 -23.49 -20.24
C VAL A 137 18.75 -22.28 -19.39
N PHE A 138 18.65 -21.10 -19.99
CA PHE A 138 18.24 -19.86 -19.30
C PHE A 138 16.73 -19.78 -19.16
N ASP A 139 16.27 -19.36 -17.98
CA ASP A 139 14.88 -18.97 -17.74
C ASP A 139 14.53 -17.66 -18.46
N VAL A 140 13.23 -17.36 -18.51
CA VAL A 140 12.74 -16.07 -18.98
C VAL A 140 13.26 -14.93 -18.10
N TRP A 141 13.50 -13.78 -18.70
CA TRP A 141 13.90 -12.57 -17.98
C TRP A 141 12.81 -12.10 -17.03
N GLN A 142 13.19 -11.84 -15.78
CA GLN A 142 12.34 -11.32 -14.73
C GLN A 142 12.77 -9.90 -14.37
N LYS A 143 11.80 -8.99 -14.21
CA LYS A 143 12.04 -7.60 -13.86
C LYS A 143 11.86 -7.40 -12.36
N ILE A 144 12.80 -6.73 -11.69
CA ILE A 144 12.59 -6.24 -10.32
C ILE A 144 11.60 -5.09 -10.38
N ILE A 145 10.46 -5.24 -9.70
CA ILE A 145 9.47 -4.18 -9.54
C ILE A 145 10.04 -3.12 -8.61
N GLN A 146 10.19 -1.89 -9.11
CA GLN A 146 10.60 -0.73 -8.32
C GLN A 146 9.39 0.08 -7.87
N GLY A 147 9.55 1.01 -6.94
CA GLY A 147 8.44 1.86 -6.46
C GLY A 147 7.72 2.62 -7.58
N GLN A 148 8.43 3.05 -8.62
CA GLN A 148 7.83 3.66 -9.82
C GLN A 148 7.06 2.66 -10.69
N ASP A 149 7.52 1.41 -10.76
CA ASP A 149 6.83 0.35 -11.49
C ASP A 149 5.56 -0.02 -10.72
N LEU A 150 5.65 -0.08 -9.38
CA LEU A 150 4.50 -0.27 -8.49
C LEU A 150 3.51 0.91 -8.62
N ALA A 151 3.97 2.15 -8.78
CA ALA A 151 3.07 3.28 -9.05
C ALA A 151 2.34 3.17 -10.40
N ALA A 152 2.95 2.48 -11.38
CA ALA A 152 2.36 2.25 -12.70
C ALA A 152 1.59 0.91 -12.83
N SER A 153 1.91 -0.07 -11.98
CA SER A 153 1.42 -1.46 -12.04
C SER A 153 0.56 -1.87 -10.87
N LEU A 154 0.52 -1.11 -9.78
CA LEU A 154 -0.68 -1.11 -8.97
C LEU A 154 -1.77 -0.70 -9.96
N PRO A 155 -2.76 -1.57 -10.26
CA PRO A 155 -3.96 -1.07 -10.85
C PRO A 155 -4.44 -0.04 -9.85
N ASN A 156 -4.16 1.22 -10.15
CA ASN A 156 -5.06 2.30 -9.91
C ASN A 156 -5.95 2.04 -8.68
N LEU A 157 -5.33 2.04 -7.50
CA LEU A 157 -6.06 1.97 -6.24
C LEU A 157 -6.40 3.40 -5.79
N LEU A 158 -6.25 4.49 -6.58
CA LEU A 158 -7.26 5.02 -7.52
C LEU A 158 -6.68 6.30 -8.25
N PRO A 159 -6.45 6.36 -9.58
CA PRO A 159 -7.06 7.36 -10.46
C PRO A 159 -8.39 6.90 -11.09
N ASN A 160 -9.50 7.25 -10.41
CA ASN A 160 -10.93 7.07 -10.72
C ASN A 160 -11.63 5.96 -9.92
N SER A 161 -11.75 6.19 -8.60
CA SER A 161 -12.82 5.61 -7.80
C SER A 161 -14.16 5.89 -8.47
N GLY A 162 -14.99 4.86 -8.56
CA GLY A 162 -16.35 4.96 -9.06
C GLY A 162 -16.48 4.93 -10.59
N ARG A 163 -16.47 3.71 -11.13
CA ARG A 163 -17.27 3.31 -12.31
C ARG A 163 -16.71 3.40 -13.74
N PHE A 164 -15.40 3.56 -13.98
CA PHE A 164 -14.92 3.62 -15.37
C PHE A 164 -13.57 2.93 -15.63
N CYS A 165 -13.54 1.58 -15.65
CA CYS A 165 -12.63 0.90 -16.57
C CYS A 165 -13.20 1.06 -17.99
N LYS A 166 -12.38 1.55 -18.93
CA LYS A 166 -12.77 1.78 -20.33
C LYS A 166 -13.02 0.47 -21.09
N ASP A 167 -12.51 -0.65 -20.59
CA ASP A 167 -12.70 -1.97 -21.18
C ASP A 167 -13.82 -2.73 -20.48
N THR A 168 -14.95 -2.83 -21.17
CA THR A 168 -16.11 -3.65 -20.82
C THR A 168 -15.85 -5.17 -20.85
N ALA A 169 -14.61 -5.60 -21.15
CA ALA A 169 -14.29 -7.01 -21.37
C ALA A 169 -13.80 -7.74 -20.11
N ASP A 170 -13.26 -7.02 -19.11
CA ASP A 170 -12.71 -7.61 -17.89
C ASP A 170 -13.57 -7.26 -16.66
N TYR A 171 -14.87 -7.51 -16.76
CA TYR A 171 -15.71 -7.62 -15.59
C TYR A 171 -15.26 -8.84 -14.78
N PHE A 172 -14.48 -8.60 -13.72
CA PHE A 172 -14.47 -9.52 -12.60
C PHE A 172 -15.89 -9.57 -12.04
N TYR A 173 -16.64 -10.59 -12.47
CA TYR A 173 -17.98 -10.98 -12.04
C TYR A 173 -18.01 -11.32 -10.54
N LEU A 174 -17.87 -10.31 -9.68
CA LEU A 174 -18.12 -10.41 -8.24
C LEU A 174 -19.26 -9.48 -7.78
N ALA A 175 -20.01 -8.87 -8.72
CA ALA A 175 -21.00 -7.84 -8.39
C ALA A 175 -22.30 -7.86 -9.20
N ASP A 176 -22.75 -9.02 -9.71
CA ASP A 176 -24.16 -9.14 -10.17
C ASP A 176 -25.11 -9.40 -8.98
N GLU A 177 -24.55 -9.73 -7.81
CA GLU A 177 -25.27 -9.81 -6.53
C GLU A 177 -24.76 -8.81 -5.48
N ALA A 178 -23.82 -7.92 -5.86
CA ALA A 178 -23.43 -6.81 -4.98
C ALA A 178 -24.59 -5.82 -4.94
N THR A 179 -25.51 -6.12 -4.03
CA THR A 179 -26.70 -5.38 -3.63
C THR A 179 -26.56 -3.89 -3.91
N ASP A 180 -27.10 -3.43 -5.04
CA ASP A 180 -27.48 -2.03 -5.17
C ASP A 180 -28.21 -1.66 -3.89
N PHE A 181 -27.82 -0.55 -3.26
CA PHE A 181 -28.53 -0.04 -2.09
C PHE A 181 -29.87 0.54 -2.55
N LEU A 182 -30.80 -0.36 -2.86
CA LEU A 182 -32.10 -0.04 -3.40
C LEU A 182 -33.08 0.22 -2.27
N ALA A 183 -34.10 1.01 -2.58
CA ALA A 183 -35.29 1.18 -1.75
C ALA A 183 -35.86 -0.17 -1.24
N SER A 184 -35.75 -1.25 -2.02
CA SER A 184 -36.21 -2.60 -1.67
C SER A 184 -35.47 -3.25 -0.51
N ASN A 185 -34.24 -2.82 -0.26
CA ASN A 185 -33.47 -3.30 0.89
C ASN A 185 -33.93 -2.59 2.17
N MET A 186 -34.78 -1.56 2.05
CA MET A 186 -35.33 -0.82 3.18
C MET A 186 -36.54 -1.45 3.85
N SER A 187 -36.36 -1.82 5.11
CA SER A 187 -37.46 -2.15 6.01
C SER A 187 -38.07 -0.87 6.59
N VAL A 188 -39.20 -0.46 6.03
CA VAL A 188 -40.00 0.67 6.50
C VAL A 188 -41.00 0.23 7.57
N TYR A 189 -41.30 1.14 8.51
CA TYR A 189 -42.28 0.90 9.59
C TYR A 189 -43.50 1.81 9.45
N ASN A 190 -44.64 1.42 10.04
CA ASN A 190 -45.85 2.24 10.15
C ASN A 190 -46.40 2.81 8.82
N GLY A 191 -46.28 2.02 7.74
CA GLY A 191 -46.77 2.40 6.41
C GLY A 191 -45.96 3.50 5.74
N ALA A 192 -44.76 3.82 6.25
CA ALA A 192 -43.82 4.65 5.52
C ALA A 192 -43.46 4.00 4.18
N THR A 193 -43.11 4.81 3.21
CA THR A 193 -42.63 4.36 1.90
C THR A 193 -41.24 4.88 1.66
N VAL A 194 -40.44 4.10 0.93
CA VAL A 194 -39.14 4.52 0.43
C VAL A 194 -39.19 4.39 -1.09
N ALA A 195 -38.71 5.41 -1.77
CA ALA A 195 -38.50 5.40 -3.21
C ALA A 195 -37.06 5.80 -3.54
N GLN A 196 -36.53 5.29 -4.65
CA GLN A 196 -35.28 5.80 -5.19
C GLN A 196 -35.47 7.25 -5.63
N HIS A 197 -34.62 8.14 -5.14
CA HIS A 197 -34.67 9.55 -5.50
C HIS A 197 -33.71 9.85 -6.65
N SER A 198 -32.41 9.74 -6.41
CA SER A 198 -31.33 9.95 -7.39
C SER A 198 -30.11 9.11 -7.03
N GLN A 199 -29.14 9.03 -7.95
CA GLN A 199 -27.88 8.32 -7.77
C GLN A 199 -26.79 9.14 -8.45
N PHE A 200 -25.63 9.29 -7.79
CA PHE A 200 -24.51 9.99 -8.38
C PHE A 200 -23.17 9.44 -7.88
N VAL A 201 -22.13 9.61 -8.70
CA VAL A 201 -20.75 9.43 -8.27
C VAL A 201 -20.20 10.81 -7.91
N HIS A 202 -19.71 10.97 -6.68
CA HIS A 202 -19.23 12.25 -6.21
C HIS A 202 -18.05 12.74 -7.07
N GLY A 203 -18.18 13.95 -7.62
CA GLY A 203 -17.21 14.54 -8.53
C GLY A 203 -17.33 14.10 -10.00
N ALA A 204 -18.33 13.28 -10.34
CA ALA A 204 -18.75 13.05 -11.72
C ALA A 204 -19.96 13.95 -12.07
N ASP A 205 -20.19 14.13 -13.36
CA ASP A 205 -21.40 14.79 -13.86
C ASP A 205 -22.65 14.02 -13.41
N ILE A 206 -23.65 14.73 -12.91
CA ILE A 206 -24.92 14.15 -12.49
C ILE A 206 -25.65 13.58 -13.71
N ALA A 207 -26.24 12.40 -13.57
CA ALA A 207 -26.98 11.75 -14.64
C ALA A 207 -28.08 12.69 -15.19
N THR A 208 -28.12 12.84 -16.52
CA THR A 208 -29.00 13.79 -17.20
C THR A 208 -30.49 13.46 -17.08
N ASN A 209 -30.82 12.25 -16.62
CA ASN A 209 -32.16 11.68 -16.66
C ASN A 209 -33.04 12.03 -15.43
N ASP A 210 -32.48 12.72 -14.43
CA ASP A 210 -33.24 13.14 -13.26
C ASP A 210 -34.07 14.41 -13.53
N SER A 211 -35.19 14.56 -12.79
CA SER A 211 -35.96 15.81 -12.81
C SER A 211 -35.14 16.96 -12.25
N GLU A 212 -35.48 18.21 -12.60
CA GLU A 212 -34.69 19.38 -12.19
C GLU A 212 -34.55 19.51 -10.67
N ASN A 213 -35.61 19.22 -9.91
CA ASN A 213 -35.56 19.22 -8.45
C ASN A 213 -34.62 18.15 -7.91
N LYS A 214 -34.69 16.94 -8.47
CA LYS A 214 -33.78 15.82 -8.09
C LYS A 214 -32.32 16.17 -8.36
N LYS A 215 -32.05 16.86 -9.47
CA LYS A 215 -30.73 17.38 -9.82
C LYS A 215 -30.26 18.41 -8.81
N GLN A 216 -31.09 19.39 -8.46
CA GLN A 216 -30.69 20.43 -7.51
C GLN A 216 -30.37 19.85 -6.13
N GLU A 217 -31.19 18.93 -5.60
CA GLU A 217 -30.92 18.32 -4.29
C GLU A 217 -29.65 17.48 -4.29
N THR A 218 -29.35 16.84 -5.42
CA THR A 218 -28.10 16.11 -5.63
C THR A 218 -26.90 17.06 -5.72
N LEU A 219 -27.03 18.19 -6.41
CA LEU A 219 -26.01 19.24 -6.46
C LEU A 219 -25.74 19.85 -5.08
N ASP A 220 -26.80 20.13 -4.32
CA ASP A 220 -26.69 20.64 -2.94
C ASP A 220 -25.91 19.64 -2.07
N LEU A 221 -26.16 18.34 -2.23
CA LEU A 221 -25.44 17.30 -1.50
C LEU A 221 -23.96 17.26 -1.92
N GLN A 222 -23.67 17.29 -3.22
CA GLN A 222 -22.28 17.34 -3.70
C GLN A 222 -21.54 18.56 -3.15
N ALA A 223 -22.21 19.72 -3.09
CA ALA A 223 -21.65 20.93 -2.51
C ALA A 223 -21.39 20.77 -1.00
N LYS A 224 -22.30 20.13 -0.26
CA LYS A 224 -22.15 19.85 1.19
C LYS A 224 -21.00 18.88 1.48
N ILE A 225 -20.89 17.81 0.69
CA ILE A 225 -19.81 16.80 0.81
C ILE A 225 -18.44 17.45 0.57
N GLY A 226 -18.38 18.42 -0.36
CA GLY A 226 -17.17 19.14 -0.71
C GLY A 226 -16.22 18.32 -1.60
N ARG A 227 -15.21 18.98 -2.17
CA ARG A 227 -14.36 18.39 -3.24
C ARG A 227 -13.38 17.30 -2.78
N THR A 228 -13.38 16.88 -1.53
CA THR A 228 -12.36 15.95 -1.02
C THR A 228 -12.70 14.48 -1.29
N GLN A 229 -13.92 14.16 -1.74
CA GLN A 229 -14.46 12.79 -1.69
C GLN A 229 -14.70 12.16 -3.07
N HIS A 230 -13.79 12.35 -4.03
CA HIS A 230 -14.01 11.90 -5.41
C HIS A 230 -14.23 10.38 -5.55
N GLY A 231 -15.25 10.01 -6.32
CA GLY A 231 -15.47 8.64 -6.77
C GLY A 231 -16.27 7.73 -5.83
N ILE A 232 -16.82 8.28 -4.75
CA ILE A 232 -17.80 7.57 -3.92
C ILE A 232 -19.16 7.70 -4.60
N GLU A 233 -19.80 6.56 -4.85
CA GLU A 233 -21.19 6.55 -5.31
C GLU A 233 -22.13 6.76 -4.13
N PHE A 234 -23.12 7.61 -4.31
CA PHE A 234 -24.18 7.86 -3.35
C PHE A 234 -25.52 7.49 -3.96
N ASN A 235 -26.32 6.78 -3.18
CA ASN A 235 -27.73 6.56 -3.44
C ASN A 235 -28.54 7.49 -2.55
N ILE A 236 -29.37 8.33 -3.17
CA ILE A 236 -30.33 9.18 -2.46
C ILE A 236 -31.70 8.50 -2.50
N LEU A 237 -32.28 8.32 -1.32
CA LEU A 237 -33.59 7.72 -1.14
C LEU A 237 -34.55 8.75 -0.56
N GLU A 238 -35.77 8.80 -1.11
CA GLU A 238 -36.85 9.61 -0.55
C GLU A 238 -37.67 8.72 0.39
N VAL A 239 -37.78 9.14 1.64
CA VAL A 239 -38.62 8.49 2.65
C VAL A 239 -39.84 9.37 2.87
N THR A 240 -41.03 8.80 2.67
CA THR A 240 -42.30 9.44 3.05
C THR A 240 -42.85 8.76 4.29
N ALA A 241 -43.09 9.52 5.36
CA ALA A 241 -43.69 9.00 6.57
C ALA A 241 -45.13 8.52 6.31
N GLY A 242 -45.43 7.30 6.75
CA GLY A 242 -46.78 6.72 6.63
C GLY A 242 -47.80 7.40 7.52
N ALA A 243 -49.03 6.89 7.55
CA ALA A 243 -50.09 7.39 8.45
C ALA A 243 -50.23 6.56 9.75
N GLY A 244 -49.29 5.65 10.05
CA GLY A 244 -49.40 4.60 11.09
C GLY A 244 -49.70 5.02 12.54
N THR A 245 -49.87 4.03 13.41
CA THR A 245 -50.59 4.12 14.71
C THR A 245 -49.95 5.08 15.73
N THR A 246 -50.83 5.82 16.42
CA THR A 246 -50.53 6.78 17.50
C THR A 246 -49.65 6.17 18.60
N SER A 247 -48.46 6.75 18.84
CA SER A 247 -47.52 6.39 19.92
C SER A 247 -47.49 7.46 21.02
N PRO A 248 -47.30 7.13 22.32
CA PRO A 248 -47.61 7.98 23.47
C PRO A 248 -46.54 9.01 23.90
N TYR A 249 -45.48 9.22 23.12
CA TYR A 249 -44.60 10.39 23.25
C TYR A 249 -44.70 11.20 21.96
N GLY A 250 -45.47 12.30 22.03
CA GLY A 250 -45.68 13.35 21.01
C GLY A 250 -45.22 13.06 19.57
N ASN A 251 -46.00 12.28 18.81
CA ASN A 251 -46.00 12.17 17.34
C ASN A 251 -44.64 12.08 16.64
N GLY A 252 -43.97 10.93 16.76
CA GLY A 252 -42.78 10.65 15.98
C GLY A 252 -42.82 9.28 15.29
N TYR A 253 -42.41 9.23 14.04
CA TYR A 253 -42.23 8.02 13.25
C TYR A 253 -40.86 7.37 13.50
N ARG A 254 -40.63 6.13 13.08
CA ARG A 254 -39.29 5.56 13.08
C ARG A 254 -38.98 5.11 11.66
N ALA A 255 -38.22 5.90 10.92
CA ALA A 255 -37.56 5.41 9.72
C ALA A 255 -36.34 4.61 10.18
N PHE A 256 -36.38 3.28 10.01
CA PHE A 256 -35.27 2.37 10.28
C PHE A 256 -34.68 1.86 9.00
N MET A 257 -33.39 1.52 9.03
CA MET A 257 -32.88 0.47 8.16
C MET A 257 -31.47 -0.06 8.41
N LEU A 258 -31.41 -1.38 8.62
CA LEU A 258 -30.54 -2.41 8.01
C LEU A 258 -30.80 -3.69 8.81
N THR A 259 -31.99 -4.26 8.68
CA THR A 259 -32.36 -5.54 9.31
C THR A 259 -32.47 -6.65 8.28
N SER A 260 -31.58 -6.66 7.29
CA SER A 260 -31.29 -7.93 6.63
C SER A 260 -30.74 -8.83 7.73
N SER A 261 -31.56 -9.76 8.20
CA SER A 261 -31.18 -10.80 9.16
C SER A 261 -30.06 -11.70 8.63
N SER A 262 -29.68 -11.54 7.36
CA SER A 262 -28.65 -12.28 6.66
C SER A 262 -27.26 -11.65 6.72
N ILE A 263 -27.10 -10.39 7.13
CA ILE A 263 -25.77 -9.76 7.23
C ILE A 263 -25.34 -9.66 8.69
N GLN A 264 -24.35 -10.48 9.07
CA GLN A 264 -23.68 -10.31 10.37
C GLN A 264 -22.93 -8.98 10.38
N VAL A 265 -23.41 -8.05 11.19
CA VAL A 265 -22.70 -6.80 11.47
C VAL A 265 -21.74 -7.01 12.65
N PRO A 266 -20.55 -6.39 12.65
CA PRO A 266 -19.66 -6.45 13.80
C PRO A 266 -20.27 -5.82 15.05
N GLU A 267 -19.72 -6.20 16.22
CA GLU A 267 -20.18 -5.73 17.53
C GLU A 267 -20.17 -4.20 17.63
N HIS A 268 -19.22 -3.54 16.96
CA HIS A 268 -19.11 -2.09 16.89
C HIS A 268 -19.15 -1.62 15.44
N ILE A 269 -20.07 -0.71 15.12
CA ILE A 269 -20.13 -0.07 13.80
C ILE A 269 -20.36 1.43 13.95
N THR A 270 -19.78 2.20 13.03
CA THR A 270 -20.11 3.61 12.85
C THR A 270 -20.88 3.78 11.55
N LEU A 271 -22.13 4.23 11.62
CA LEU A 271 -22.89 4.62 10.45
C LEU A 271 -22.67 6.11 10.18
N ILE A 272 -22.41 6.45 8.92
CA ILE A 272 -22.30 7.83 8.45
C ILE A 272 -23.23 7.99 7.24
N TRP A 273 -24.11 8.98 7.27
CA TRP A 273 -25.07 9.28 6.21
C TRP A 273 -25.36 10.76 6.14
N TYR A 274 -25.99 11.22 5.06
CA TYR A 274 -26.50 12.58 4.97
C TYR A 274 -28.02 12.55 5.03
N LEU A 275 -28.61 13.51 5.74
CA LEU A 275 -30.06 13.69 5.83
C LEU A 275 -30.44 15.11 5.38
N LYS A 276 -31.53 15.23 4.62
CA LYS A 276 -32.18 16.50 4.31
C LYS A 276 -33.69 16.38 4.50
N MET A 277 -34.30 17.33 5.20
CA MET A 277 -35.75 17.42 5.28
C MET A 277 -36.30 18.09 4.01
N VAL A 278 -37.22 17.41 3.31
CA VAL A 278 -37.91 18.00 2.15
C VAL A 278 -39.04 18.89 2.65
N ASP A 279 -39.81 18.37 3.61
CA ASP A 279 -40.85 19.11 4.30
C ASP A 279 -41.04 18.60 5.75
N GLY A 280 -41.74 19.42 6.56
CA GLY A 280 -41.94 19.14 7.98
C GLY A 280 -40.65 19.13 8.79
N ASN A 281 -40.77 18.73 10.05
CA ASN A 281 -39.64 18.63 10.96
C ASN A 281 -39.31 17.16 11.23
N SER A 282 -38.04 16.87 11.50
CA SER A 282 -37.62 15.60 12.05
C SER A 282 -36.95 15.76 13.40
N GLN A 283 -37.33 14.94 14.37
CA GLN A 283 -36.57 14.78 15.60
C GLN A 283 -35.69 13.53 15.48
N MET A 284 -34.49 13.58 16.03
CA MET A 284 -33.64 12.41 16.21
C MET A 284 -33.34 12.21 17.68
N ALA A 285 -33.70 11.04 18.21
CA ALA A 285 -33.42 10.69 19.60
C ALA A 285 -32.39 9.56 19.68
N SER A 286 -31.14 9.93 19.91
CA SER A 286 -30.05 8.98 20.18
C SER A 286 -28.95 9.65 21.01
N SER A 287 -28.39 8.91 21.96
CA SER A 287 -27.34 9.40 22.85
C SER A 287 -25.95 9.48 22.20
N ASN A 288 -25.77 8.88 21.02
CA ASN A 288 -24.46 8.73 20.35
C ASN A 288 -24.45 9.30 18.93
N LEU A 289 -25.24 10.36 18.72
CA LEU A 289 -25.43 10.97 17.41
C LEU A 289 -24.63 12.27 17.30
N VAL A 290 -23.83 12.37 16.25
CA VAL A 290 -23.01 13.54 15.90
C VAL A 290 -23.55 14.11 14.59
N PHE A 291 -23.68 15.44 14.52
CA PHE A 291 -24.15 16.13 13.33
C PHE A 291 -23.14 17.17 12.86
N ASP A 292 -22.76 17.14 11.58
CA ASP A 292 -21.79 18.10 11.00
C ASP A 292 -20.53 18.27 11.88
N ASP A 293 -20.02 17.15 12.41
CA ASP A 293 -18.88 17.07 13.33
C ASP A 293 -19.08 17.75 14.71
N ASP A 294 -20.25 18.32 14.99
CA ASP A 294 -20.64 18.79 16.31
C ASP A 294 -21.25 17.64 17.13
N VAL A 295 -20.62 17.37 18.28
CA VAL A 295 -21.13 16.40 19.27
C VAL A 295 -22.30 17.03 20.00
N PHE A 296 -23.52 16.65 19.64
CA PHE A 296 -24.71 17.14 20.32
C PHE A 296 -24.91 16.39 21.63
N SER A 297 -24.88 17.12 22.74
CA SER A 297 -25.30 16.62 24.05
C SER A 297 -26.83 16.62 24.22
N ASP A 298 -27.56 17.27 23.31
CA ASP A 298 -29.02 17.30 23.32
C ASP A 298 -29.57 16.10 22.55
N PRO A 299 -30.24 15.15 23.22
CA PRO A 299 -30.84 14.00 22.57
C PRO A 299 -32.07 14.35 21.71
N ASN A 300 -32.43 15.62 21.54
CA ASN A 300 -33.65 16.04 20.85
C ASN A 300 -33.43 17.07 19.74
N ARG A 301 -32.33 16.99 18.97
CA ARG A 301 -32.15 17.88 17.82
C ARG A 301 -33.33 17.75 16.85
N ILE A 302 -33.94 18.88 16.54
CA ILE A 302 -34.96 19.03 15.50
C ILE A 302 -34.27 19.50 14.23
N LEU A 303 -34.42 18.74 13.16
CA LEU A 303 -34.03 19.08 11.81
C LEU A 303 -35.25 19.61 11.06
N THR A 304 -35.03 20.66 10.28
CA THR A 304 -36.02 21.37 9.49
C THR A 304 -35.54 21.46 8.04
N PRO A 305 -36.38 21.84 7.07
CA PRO A 305 -35.93 22.00 5.69
C PRO A 305 -34.88 23.10 5.52
N ALA A 306 -34.84 24.06 6.46
CA ALA A 306 -33.85 25.16 6.44
C ALA A 306 -32.42 24.70 6.75
N ASP A 307 -32.26 23.54 7.41
CA ASP A 307 -30.93 22.98 7.72
C ASP A 307 -30.23 22.43 6.47
N GLY A 308 -30.97 22.17 5.38
CA GLY A 308 -30.42 21.57 4.17
C GLY A 308 -29.90 20.15 4.41
N TRP A 309 -28.77 19.81 3.78
CA TRP A 309 -28.08 18.55 4.03
C TRP A 309 -27.23 18.62 5.29
N VAL A 310 -27.45 17.67 6.20
CA VAL A 310 -26.72 17.50 7.45
C VAL A 310 -26.00 16.16 7.44
N LEU A 311 -24.70 16.16 7.75
CA LEU A 311 -23.94 14.94 7.98
C LEU A 311 -24.37 14.34 9.31
N CYS A 312 -24.83 13.10 9.31
CA CYS A 312 -25.20 12.34 10.48
C CYS A 312 -24.18 11.23 10.71
N LYS A 313 -23.69 11.10 11.95
CA LYS A 313 -22.81 10.01 12.37
C LYS A 313 -23.36 9.38 13.64
N GLN A 314 -23.50 8.06 13.65
CA GLN A 314 -23.94 7.33 14.85
C GLN A 314 -23.08 6.09 15.08
N GLU A 315 -22.61 5.98 16.31
CA GLU A 315 -21.88 4.79 16.77
C GLU A 315 -22.84 3.80 17.44
N PHE A 316 -22.73 2.55 17.05
CA PHE A 316 -23.52 1.45 17.57
C PHE A 316 -22.64 0.42 18.25
N SER A 317 -23.17 -0.17 19.32
CA SER A 317 -22.65 -1.37 19.94
C SER A 317 -23.79 -2.39 20.04
N TYR A 318 -23.67 -3.50 19.32
CA TYR A 318 -24.67 -4.56 19.28
C TYR A 318 -24.09 -5.85 19.88
N PRO A 319 -24.44 -6.20 21.13
CA PRO A 319 -23.96 -7.43 21.75
C PRO A 319 -24.50 -8.71 21.07
N ASN A 320 -25.54 -8.61 20.24
CA ASN A 320 -26.27 -9.75 19.70
C ASN A 320 -26.24 -9.86 18.16
N ASN A 321 -25.36 -9.14 17.44
CA ASN A 321 -25.19 -9.21 15.97
C ASN A 321 -26.44 -8.96 15.09
N TYR A 322 -27.55 -8.49 15.67
CA TYR A 322 -28.80 -8.24 14.94
C TYR A 322 -29.26 -6.80 15.06
N GLY A 323 -29.36 -6.15 13.91
CA GLY A 323 -30.15 -4.94 13.67
C GLY A 323 -29.47 -3.64 14.07
N ALA A 324 -28.63 -3.10 13.18
CA ALA A 324 -28.19 -1.73 13.27
C ALA A 324 -29.17 -0.76 12.61
N GLY A 325 -29.54 0.32 13.30
CA GLY A 325 -30.44 1.31 12.72
C GLY A 325 -30.51 2.59 13.54
N PHE A 326 -30.59 3.71 12.83
CA PHE A 326 -30.95 5.00 13.40
C PHE A 326 -32.48 5.17 13.39
N SER A 327 -33.01 6.09 14.18
CA SER A 327 -34.44 6.41 14.22
C SER A 327 -34.65 7.90 13.94
N HIS A 328 -35.34 8.20 12.85
CA HIS A 328 -35.84 9.54 12.56
C HIS A 328 -37.35 9.61 12.75
N TYR A 329 -37.77 10.61 13.50
CA TYR A 329 -39.16 10.93 13.77
C TYR A 329 -39.61 12.04 12.84
N LEU A 330 -40.41 11.73 11.81
CA LEU A 330 -41.04 12.69 10.89
C LEU A 330 -42.54 12.82 11.19
N GLU A 331 -43.21 13.90 10.81
CA GLU A 331 -44.68 13.96 10.88
C GLU A 331 -45.34 13.12 9.76
N PRO A 332 -46.59 12.64 9.92
CA PRO A 332 -47.28 11.84 8.90
C PRO A 332 -47.33 12.54 7.53
N GLY A 333 -46.99 11.81 6.46
CA GLY A 333 -46.98 12.33 5.09
C GLY A 333 -45.80 13.23 4.75
N LYS A 334 -44.93 13.55 5.72
CA LYS A 334 -43.73 14.34 5.47
C LYS A 334 -42.60 13.52 4.88
N LYS A 335 -41.67 14.23 4.23
CA LYS A 335 -40.62 13.67 3.41
C LYS A 335 -39.24 14.08 3.89
N ALA A 336 -38.31 13.13 3.82
CA ALA A 336 -36.88 13.38 3.94
C ALA A 336 -36.12 12.64 2.86
N LEU A 337 -34.94 13.17 2.53
CA LEU A 337 -33.94 12.51 1.71
C LEU A 337 -32.85 11.96 2.61
N ILE A 338 -32.48 10.70 2.36
CA ILE A 338 -31.36 10.03 3.00
C ILE A 338 -30.37 9.70 1.90
N ALA A 339 -29.14 10.16 2.03
CA ALA A 339 -28.06 9.79 1.13
C ALA A 339 -27.04 8.92 1.86
N LEU A 340 -26.81 7.74 1.28
CA LEU A 340 -25.90 6.73 1.80
C LEU A 340 -24.82 6.44 0.74
N PRO A 341 -23.56 6.31 1.14
CA PRO A 341 -22.53 5.85 0.22
C PRO A 341 -22.79 4.38 -0.13
N SER A 342 -22.70 4.03 -1.42
CA SER A 342 -22.73 2.63 -1.88
C SER A 342 -21.59 1.87 -1.21
N LEU A 343 -21.94 0.82 -0.47
CA LEU A 343 -20.95 -0.10 0.11
C LEU A 343 -20.42 -1.00 -1.01
N LEU A 344 -19.29 -0.64 -1.60
CA LEU A 344 -18.54 -1.59 -2.42
C LEU A 344 -17.94 -2.65 -1.49
N SER A 345 -18.45 -3.88 -1.60
CA SER A 345 -17.87 -5.03 -0.91
C SER A 345 -16.39 -5.13 -1.26
N GLY A 346 -15.50 -4.94 -0.26
CA GLY A 346 -14.04 -4.99 -0.43
C GLY A 346 -13.25 -3.69 -0.15
N HIS A 347 -13.91 -2.53 0.01
CA HIS A 347 -13.23 -1.24 0.28
C HIS A 347 -13.10 -0.91 1.79
N HIS A 348 -12.59 -1.83 2.59
CA HIS A 348 -12.41 -1.63 4.04
C HIS A 348 -11.13 -0.84 4.43
N ALA A 349 -10.33 -0.36 3.49
CA ALA A 349 -9.06 0.29 3.78
C ALA A 349 -9.09 1.79 3.44
N ASN A 350 -9.15 2.63 4.48
CA ASN A 350 -8.85 4.07 4.46
C ASN A 350 -9.87 5.01 3.79
N LEU A 351 -11.13 4.95 4.22
CA LEU A 351 -12.02 6.10 4.10
C LEU A 351 -11.66 7.13 5.20
N PRO A 352 -11.56 8.45 4.89
CA PRO A 352 -11.46 9.49 5.92
C PRO A 352 -12.58 9.34 6.96
N ALA A 353 -12.35 9.79 8.19
CA ALA A 353 -13.28 9.64 9.32
C ALA A 353 -14.72 10.17 9.07
N ASN A 354 -14.91 10.91 7.97
CA ASN A 354 -16.13 11.63 7.63
C ASN A 354 -16.88 11.06 6.40
N THR A 355 -16.46 9.90 5.84
CA THR A 355 -16.93 9.48 4.48
C THR A 355 -17.60 8.09 4.38
N GLY A 356 -18.50 7.75 5.28
CA GLY A 356 -19.28 6.51 5.14
C GLY A 356 -18.81 5.37 6.04
N MET A 357 -19.65 4.35 6.13
CA MET A 357 -19.66 3.30 7.15
C MET A 357 -18.27 2.75 7.48
N ILE A 358 -17.69 3.22 8.59
CA ILE A 358 -16.49 2.62 9.15
C ILE A 358 -16.96 1.43 9.96
N ILE A 359 -16.92 0.26 9.34
CA ILE A 359 -16.90 -1.00 10.08
C ILE A 359 -15.47 -1.13 10.64
N SER A 360 -15.19 -0.46 11.75
CA SER A 360 -13.99 -0.77 12.53
C SER A 360 -14.35 -1.87 13.52
N GLN A 361 -13.81 -3.07 13.31
CA GLN A 361 -13.64 -3.98 14.45
C GLN A 361 -12.68 -3.28 15.41
N LYS A 362 -13.18 -2.92 16.59
CA LYS A 362 -12.33 -2.42 17.66
C LYS A 362 -11.75 -3.60 18.42
#